data_AF-A0A286RCM0-F1
#
_entry.id   AF-A0A286RCM0-F1
#
_cell.length_a   1.000
_cell.length_b   1.000
_cell.length_c   1.000
_cell.angle_alpha   90.00
_cell.angle_beta   90.00
_cell.angle_gamma   90.00
#
_symmetry.space_group_name_H-M   'P 1'
#
loop_
_entity.id
_entity.type
_entity.pdbx_description
1 polymer ?
#
loop_
_entity_poly.entity_id
_entity_poly.type
_entity_poly.pdbx_seq_one_letter_code
_entity_poly.pdbx_strand_id
1 'polypeptide(L)'
;MVCVCTFLLAAVTALCGPRALADIPASNRPLSLEFPSTSTNSGSLSLLDPQNWTSPEGLSSALKIMLLLTVLSLAPAIILMTTSFIRVIVVLSLLRQALGTQNLPPSQVITGLSLFITLFVMAPVWQEVYQQAIVPYQQRQISLEEAWERGQKPIRRFMSLQIERCDNAEDVWLFLRYAHLEKEPETYDDVPLQVLVPAFMLSELKTAFLIGFQIFLPFLIIDMVVSTVLVSMGMLMMPPVLVSLPFKLLLFVLLDGWHLVVGMLMESFQPIT
;
A
#
# COMPACT_ATOMS: atom_id res chain seq x y z
N MET A 1 11.36 1.42 -5.69
CA MET A 1 11.34 0.27 -6.63
C MET A 1 12.68 -0.02 -7.31
N VAL A 2 13.61 0.93 -7.42
CA VAL A 2 14.96 0.69 -7.99
C VAL A 2 15.88 -0.09 -7.03
N CYS A 3 15.70 0.04 -5.71
CA CYS A 3 16.64 -0.47 -4.70
C CYS A 3 16.59 -2.00 -4.46
N VAL A 4 15.44 -2.65 -4.69
CA VAL A 4 15.31 -4.12 -4.52
C VAL A 4 15.99 -4.89 -5.67
N CYS A 5 16.00 -4.29 -6.87
CA CYS A 5 16.65 -4.87 -8.04
C CYS A 5 18.19 -4.78 -7.95
N THR A 6 18.71 -3.74 -7.29
CA THR A 6 20.16 -3.56 -7.09
C THR A 6 20.75 -4.54 -6.07
N PHE A 7 19.97 -4.93 -5.04
CA PHE A 7 20.43 -5.87 -4.01
C PHE A 7 20.57 -7.31 -4.53
N LEU A 8 19.70 -7.74 -5.46
CA LEU A 8 19.78 -9.06 -6.09
C LEU A 8 20.96 -9.17 -7.07
N LEU A 9 21.33 -8.08 -7.74
CA LEU A 9 22.46 -8.07 -8.69
C LEU A 9 23.83 -8.05 -7.98
N ALA A 10 23.91 -7.44 -6.79
CA ALA A 10 25.13 -7.43 -5.96
C ALA A 10 25.41 -8.76 -5.25
N ALA A 11 24.39 -9.58 -5.01
CA ALA A 11 24.56 -10.91 -4.40
C ALA A 11 25.19 -11.93 -5.37
N VAL A 12 24.98 -11.76 -6.68
CA VAL A 12 25.51 -12.68 -7.71
C VAL A 12 26.98 -12.40 -8.04
N THR A 13 27.43 -11.15 -7.93
CA THR A 13 28.83 -10.77 -8.22
C THR A 13 29.81 -11.12 -7.09
N ALA A 14 29.32 -11.39 -5.87
CA ALA A 14 30.15 -11.75 -4.72
C ALA A 14 30.53 -13.24 -4.64
N LEU A 15 29.94 -14.11 -5.47
CA LEU A 15 30.17 -15.56 -5.48
C LEU A 15 31.22 -16.03 -6.51
N CYS A 16 31.75 -15.12 -7.34
CA CYS A 16 32.72 -15.45 -8.38
C CYS A 16 34.05 -14.72 -8.14
N GLY A 17 34.79 -15.18 -7.12
CA GLY A 17 36.20 -14.82 -6.94
C GLY A 17 37.11 -15.64 -7.88
N PRO A 18 38.21 -15.07 -8.40
CA PRO A 18 39.07 -15.73 -9.36
C PRO A 18 40.01 -16.70 -8.64
N ARG A 19 39.85 -18.01 -8.86
CA ARG A 19 40.86 -19.01 -8.50
C ARG A 19 41.15 -19.93 -9.67
N ALA A 20 42.31 -19.67 -10.27
CA ALA A 20 43.29 -20.60 -10.82
C ALA A 20 42.79 -21.90 -11.46
N LEU A 21 42.92 -21.99 -12.78
CA LEU A 21 43.39 -23.19 -13.47
C LEU A 21 44.27 -22.76 -14.65
N ALA A 22 45.58 -22.68 -14.39
CA ALA A 22 46.60 -22.76 -15.42
C ALA A 22 46.67 -24.20 -15.95
N ASP A 23 47.08 -24.34 -17.21
CA ASP A 23 47.49 -25.55 -17.92
C ASP A 23 46.43 -26.60 -18.25
N ILE A 24 45.83 -26.48 -19.44
CA ILE A 24 45.33 -27.63 -20.22
C ILE A 24 45.82 -27.48 -21.68
N PRO A 25 46.56 -28.46 -22.24
CA PRO A 25 47.17 -28.37 -23.57
C PRO A 25 46.13 -28.40 -24.68
N ALA A 26 46.34 -27.58 -25.71
CA ALA A 26 45.47 -27.45 -26.87
C ALA A 26 45.36 -28.76 -27.66
N SER A 27 44.24 -29.48 -27.50
CA SER A 27 43.83 -30.56 -28.40
C SER A 27 42.75 -30.05 -29.34
N ASN A 28 43.17 -29.56 -30.51
CA ASN A 28 42.27 -29.01 -31.51
C ASN A 28 41.73 -30.14 -32.40
N ARG A 29 40.76 -30.90 -31.88
CA ARG A 29 39.90 -31.79 -32.69
C ARG A 29 38.47 -31.24 -32.65
N PRO A 30 37.79 -31.02 -33.79
CA PRO A 30 36.39 -30.64 -33.74
C PRO A 30 35.58 -31.82 -33.17
N LEU A 31 34.96 -31.61 -32.02
CA LEU A 31 33.94 -32.51 -31.47
C LEU A 31 32.68 -32.38 -32.33
N SER A 32 32.41 -33.36 -33.19
CA SER A 32 31.09 -33.55 -33.80
C SER A 32 30.15 -34.12 -32.73
N LEU A 33 29.40 -33.23 -32.07
CA LEU A 33 28.28 -33.62 -31.20
C LEU A 33 27.03 -33.77 -32.07
N GLU A 34 26.71 -35.00 -32.45
CA GLU A 34 25.40 -35.36 -32.97
C GLU A 34 24.38 -35.24 -31.80
N PHE A 35 23.47 -34.28 -31.86
CA PHE A 35 22.38 -34.18 -30.88
C PHE A 35 21.18 -35.00 -31.34
N PRO A 36 20.64 -35.91 -30.51
CA PRO A 36 19.45 -36.68 -30.86
C PRO A 36 18.23 -35.77 -30.88
N SER A 37 17.41 -35.87 -31.93
CA SER A 37 16.15 -35.16 -32.08
C SER A 37 15.09 -35.72 -31.13
N THR A 38 15.12 -35.29 -29.87
CA THR A 38 14.01 -35.50 -28.95
C THR A 38 12.83 -34.63 -29.36
N SER A 39 11.83 -35.26 -29.98
CA SER A 39 10.46 -34.79 -30.07
C SER A 39 9.95 -34.41 -28.67
N THR A 40 10.09 -33.14 -28.31
CA THR A 40 9.61 -32.62 -27.03
C THR A 40 8.47 -31.69 -27.35
N ASN A 41 7.27 -32.05 -26.87
CA ASN A 41 6.04 -31.28 -26.96
C ASN A 41 6.29 -29.77 -26.80
N SER A 42 6.25 -29.05 -27.93
CA SER A 42 6.51 -27.61 -28.06
C SER A 42 5.41 -26.70 -27.47
N GLY A 43 4.51 -27.25 -26.65
CA GLY A 43 3.31 -26.56 -26.18
C GLY A 43 3.51 -25.65 -24.96
N SER A 44 4.54 -25.87 -24.15
CA SER A 44 4.70 -25.18 -22.86
C SER A 44 5.96 -24.32 -22.71
N LEU A 45 6.90 -24.39 -23.65
CA LEU A 45 8.15 -23.61 -23.64
C LEU A 45 8.29 -22.65 -24.83
N SER A 46 7.32 -22.63 -25.74
CA SER A 46 7.23 -21.68 -26.87
C SER A 46 6.82 -20.26 -26.45
N LEU A 47 6.48 -20.05 -25.17
CA LEU A 47 6.17 -18.74 -24.59
C LEU A 47 7.41 -17.88 -24.34
N LEU A 48 8.61 -18.48 -24.31
CA LEU A 48 9.88 -17.78 -24.03
C LEU A 48 10.78 -17.63 -25.26
N ASP A 49 10.32 -18.04 -26.45
CA ASP A 49 11.08 -17.91 -27.70
C ASP A 49 10.99 -16.46 -28.25
N PRO A 50 12.10 -15.70 -28.30
CA PRO A 50 12.06 -14.28 -28.70
C PRO A 50 11.59 -14.03 -30.14
N GLN A 51 11.73 -15.03 -31.03
CA GLN A 51 11.25 -14.96 -32.42
C GLN A 51 9.73 -15.13 -32.52
N ASN A 52 9.10 -15.74 -31.51
CA ASN A 52 7.66 -15.92 -31.44
C ASN A 52 6.95 -14.67 -30.88
N TRP A 53 7.68 -13.66 -30.40
CA TRP A 53 7.13 -12.40 -29.89
C TRP A 53 6.99 -11.31 -30.97
N THR A 54 7.67 -11.49 -32.12
CA THR A 54 7.65 -10.55 -33.25
C THR A 54 6.68 -10.95 -34.37
N SER A 55 6.05 -12.12 -34.30
CA SER A 55 4.94 -12.50 -35.18
C SER A 55 3.66 -11.73 -34.78
N PRO A 56 2.74 -11.39 -35.70
CA PRO A 56 1.51 -10.67 -35.36
C PRO A 56 0.64 -11.35 -34.28
N GLU A 57 0.61 -12.69 -34.29
CA GLU A 57 -0.06 -13.52 -33.28
C GLU A 57 0.69 -13.52 -31.94
N GLY A 58 2.02 -13.58 -32.01
CA GLY A 58 2.93 -13.45 -30.88
C GLY A 58 2.86 -12.11 -30.15
N LEU A 59 2.76 -11.03 -30.92
CA LEU A 59 2.60 -9.67 -30.41
C LEU A 59 1.30 -9.54 -29.62
N SER A 60 0.20 -10.15 -30.09
CA SER A 60 -1.08 -10.14 -29.36
C SER A 60 -1.02 -10.88 -28.02
N SER A 61 -0.31 -12.03 -27.95
CA SER A 61 -0.08 -12.76 -26.70
C SER A 61 0.88 -12.04 -25.76
N ALA A 62 1.97 -11.49 -26.29
CA ALA A 62 2.93 -10.70 -25.52
C ALA A 62 2.27 -9.45 -24.93
N LEU A 63 1.44 -8.73 -25.69
CA LEU A 63 0.66 -7.59 -25.20
C LEU A 63 -0.34 -8.00 -24.11
N LYS A 64 -1.01 -9.15 -24.24
CA LYS A 64 -1.93 -9.67 -23.23
C LYS A 64 -1.22 -9.99 -21.92
N ILE A 65 -0.05 -10.61 -21.98
CA ILE A 65 0.79 -10.91 -20.80
C ILE A 65 1.30 -9.61 -20.17
N MET A 66 1.76 -8.66 -20.99
CA MET A 66 2.21 -7.35 -20.50
C MET A 66 1.09 -6.61 -19.77
N LEU A 67 -0.13 -6.61 -20.32
CA LEU A 67 -1.30 -6.00 -19.69
C LEU A 67 -1.62 -6.69 -18.35
N LEU A 68 -1.60 -8.03 -18.32
CA LEU A 68 -1.84 -8.80 -17.10
C LEU A 68 -0.82 -8.48 -16.01
N LEU A 69 0.48 -8.44 -16.34
CA LEU A 69 1.54 -8.08 -15.40
C LEU A 69 1.40 -6.65 -14.91
N THR A 70 0.96 -5.73 -15.77
CA THR A 70 0.72 -4.33 -15.42
C THR A 70 -0.42 -4.22 -14.39
N VAL A 71 -1.55 -4.89 -14.63
CA VAL A 71 -2.68 -4.91 -13.70
C VAL A 71 -2.28 -5.56 -12.38
N LEU A 72 -1.54 -6.67 -12.43
CA LEU A 72 -1.08 -7.39 -11.23
C LEU A 72 -0.12 -6.54 -10.38
N SER A 73 0.72 -5.72 -11.02
CA SER A 73 1.62 -4.79 -10.33
C SER A 73 0.88 -3.65 -9.62
N LEU A 74 -0.24 -3.19 -10.19
CA LEU A 74 -1.05 -2.10 -9.62
C LEU A 74 -2.02 -2.56 -8.54
N ALA A 75 -2.43 -3.83 -8.58
CA ALA A 75 -3.43 -4.40 -7.66
C ALA A 75 -3.13 -4.17 -6.16
N PRO A 76 -1.90 -4.37 -5.64
CA PRO A 76 -1.62 -4.13 -4.22
C PRO A 76 -1.85 -2.67 -3.80
N ALA A 77 -1.53 -1.72 -4.67
CA ALA A 77 -1.73 -0.30 -4.38
C ALA A 77 -3.23 0.04 -4.32
N ILE A 78 -4.02 -0.48 -5.25
CA ILE A 78 -5.47 -0.26 -5.28
C ILE A 78 -6.15 -0.86 -4.04
N ILE A 79 -5.73 -2.06 -3.62
CA ILE A 79 -6.25 -2.69 -2.40
C ILE A 79 -5.97 -1.80 -1.18
N LEU A 80 -4.74 -1.30 -1.03
CA LEU A 80 -4.43 -0.40 0.09
C LEU A 80 -5.24 0.90 0.04
N MET A 81 -5.49 1.47 -1.15
CA MET A 81 -6.26 2.71 -1.30
C MET A 81 -7.76 2.55 -1.01
N THR A 82 -8.30 1.34 -1.11
CA THR A 82 -9.72 1.03 -0.87
C THR A 82 -9.98 0.48 0.54
N THR A 83 -9.00 0.63 1.45
CA THR A 83 -9.05 0.14 2.83
C THR A 83 -8.78 1.26 3.83
N SER A 84 -8.84 0.94 5.13
CA SER A 84 -8.44 1.84 6.22
C SER A 84 -6.96 2.24 6.24
N PHE A 85 -6.13 1.68 5.34
CA PHE A 85 -4.68 1.87 5.35
C PHE A 85 -4.28 3.35 5.29
N ILE A 86 -4.95 4.15 4.45
CA ILE A 86 -4.65 5.58 4.25
C ILE A 86 -4.71 6.35 5.57
N ARG A 87 -5.78 6.19 6.34
CA ARG A 87 -5.95 6.92 7.60
C ARG A 87 -4.89 6.52 8.62
N VAL A 88 -4.63 5.21 8.76
CA VAL A 88 -3.66 4.70 9.73
C VAL A 88 -2.24 5.16 9.40
N ILE A 89 -1.80 5.02 8.14
CA ILE A 89 -0.42 5.39 7.76
C ILE A 89 -0.15 6.88 7.90
N VAL A 90 -1.14 7.73 7.57
CA VAL A 90 -1.00 9.19 7.66
C VAL A 90 -0.96 9.64 9.13
N VAL A 91 -1.87 9.15 9.98
CA VAL A 91 -1.88 9.50 11.41
C VAL A 91 -0.57 9.11 12.09
N LEU A 92 -0.09 7.88 11.87
CA LEU A 92 1.17 7.42 12.48
C LEU A 92 2.40 8.17 11.92
N SER A 93 2.36 8.58 10.64
CA SER A 93 3.41 9.39 10.04
C SER A 93 3.44 10.81 10.62
N LEU A 94 2.27 11.41 10.86
CA LEU A 94 2.14 12.72 11.51
C LEU A 94 2.59 12.66 12.97
N LEU A 95 2.28 11.57 13.69
CA LEU A 95 2.81 11.34 15.04
C LEU A 95 4.34 11.32 15.05
N ARG A 96 4.97 10.58 14.13
CA ARG A 96 6.45 10.56 14.02
C ARG A 96 7.01 11.97 13.82
N GLN A 97 6.38 12.76 12.96
CA GLN A 97 6.80 14.15 12.72
C GLN A 97 6.62 15.03 13.97
N ALA A 98 5.53 14.84 14.71
CA ALA A 98 5.22 15.58 15.93
C ALA A 98 6.25 15.36 17.05
N LEU A 99 6.74 14.13 17.19
CA LEU A 99 7.80 13.76 18.15
C LEU A 99 9.14 14.43 17.83
N GLY A 100 9.34 14.93 16.60
CA GLY A 100 10.58 15.60 16.18
C GLY A 100 11.74 14.63 15.93
N THR A 101 11.47 13.33 15.79
CA THR A 101 12.47 12.28 15.60
C THR A 101 12.69 12.04 14.10
N GLN A 102 13.92 12.27 13.60
CA GLN A 102 14.18 12.15 12.15
C GLN A 102 14.12 10.71 11.62
N ASN A 103 14.42 9.70 12.46
CA ASN A 103 14.54 8.30 12.00
C ASN A 103 13.86 7.25 12.88
N LEU A 104 13.21 7.65 13.99
CA LEU A 104 12.59 6.71 14.92
C LEU A 104 11.10 7.06 15.13
N PRO A 105 10.14 6.14 14.93
CA PRO A 105 10.34 4.78 14.42
C PRO A 105 10.68 4.75 12.92
N PRO A 106 11.38 3.71 12.44
CA PRO A 106 11.66 3.54 11.01
C PRO A 106 10.37 3.49 10.20
N SER A 107 10.37 4.06 8.98
CA SER A 107 9.19 4.04 8.08
C SER A 107 8.65 2.62 7.86
N GLN A 108 9.52 1.62 7.83
CA GLN A 108 9.14 0.20 7.69
C GLN A 108 8.28 -0.28 8.87
N VAL A 109 8.59 0.15 10.10
CA VAL A 109 7.81 -0.21 11.29
C VAL A 109 6.44 0.45 11.24
N ILE A 110 6.37 1.72 10.85
CA ILE A 110 5.10 2.44 10.69
C ILE A 110 4.23 1.78 9.60
N THR A 111 4.82 1.44 8.46
CA THR A 111 4.12 0.72 7.39
C THR A 111 3.65 -0.65 7.86
N GLY A 112 4.50 -1.41 8.56
CA GLY A 112 4.14 -2.72 9.11
C GLY A 112 2.99 -2.64 10.11
N LEU A 113 3.05 -1.70 11.05
CA LEU A 113 1.97 -1.47 12.02
C LEU A 113 0.67 -1.07 11.32
N SER A 114 0.76 -0.17 10.33
CA SER A 114 -0.40 0.23 9.52
C SER A 114 -1.06 -0.94 8.81
N LEU A 115 -0.26 -1.86 8.25
CA LEU A 115 -0.77 -3.06 7.59
C LEU A 115 -1.47 -4.00 8.57
N PHE A 116 -0.89 -4.27 9.73
CA PHE A 116 -1.52 -5.15 10.72
C PHE A 116 -2.81 -4.57 11.29
N ILE A 117 -2.84 -3.27 11.58
CA ILE A 117 -4.06 -2.58 11.99
C ILE A 117 -5.13 -2.67 10.88
N THR A 118 -4.73 -2.45 9.62
CA THR A 118 -5.65 -2.56 8.47
C THR A 118 -6.22 -3.97 8.34
N LEU A 119 -5.39 -5.00 8.47
CA LEU A 119 -5.86 -6.40 8.44
C LEU A 119 -6.85 -6.69 9.56
N PHE A 120 -6.63 -6.13 10.75
CA PHE A 120 -7.53 -6.29 11.88
C PHE A 120 -8.88 -5.59 11.63
N VAL A 121 -8.86 -4.34 11.17
CA VAL A 121 -10.08 -3.55 10.89
C VAL A 121 -10.87 -4.12 9.72
N MET A 122 -10.19 -4.60 8.67
CA MET A 122 -10.84 -5.09 7.44
C MET A 122 -11.22 -6.57 7.49
N ALA A 123 -10.87 -7.31 8.56
CA ALA A 123 -11.22 -8.72 8.72
C ALA A 123 -12.69 -9.08 8.42
N PRO A 124 -13.71 -8.36 8.96
CA PRO A 124 -15.12 -8.68 8.67
C PRO A 124 -15.48 -8.48 7.20
N VAL A 125 -14.97 -7.43 6.56
CA VAL A 125 -15.22 -7.17 5.14
C VAL A 125 -14.64 -8.30 4.30
N TRP A 126 -13.43 -8.79 4.63
CA TRP A 126 -12.78 -9.84 3.84
C TRP A 126 -13.49 -11.17 4.01
N GLN A 127 -14.04 -11.41 5.19
CA GLN A 127 -14.87 -12.57 5.47
C GLN A 127 -16.16 -12.53 4.64
N GLU A 128 -16.84 -11.39 4.55
CA GLU A 128 -18.02 -11.23 3.70
C GLU A 128 -17.70 -11.48 2.22
N VAL A 129 -16.62 -10.88 1.70
CA VAL A 129 -16.17 -11.10 0.32
C VAL A 129 -15.87 -12.58 0.07
N TYR A 130 -15.20 -13.25 1.01
CA TYR A 130 -14.89 -14.67 0.91
C TYR A 130 -16.15 -15.53 0.83
N GLN A 131 -17.12 -15.29 1.72
CA GLN A 131 -18.36 -16.07 1.78
C GLN A 131 -19.32 -15.79 0.62
N GLN A 132 -19.44 -14.54 0.18
CA GLN A 132 -20.44 -14.12 -0.82
C GLN A 132 -19.96 -14.25 -2.26
N ALA A 133 -18.64 -14.15 -2.50
CA ALA A 133 -18.07 -14.17 -3.85
C ALA A 133 -17.13 -15.37 -4.07
N ILE A 134 -16.15 -15.60 -3.20
CA ILE A 134 -15.09 -16.60 -3.44
C ILE A 134 -15.63 -18.03 -3.33
N VAL A 135 -16.35 -18.35 -2.25
CA VAL A 135 -16.89 -19.70 -2.02
C VAL A 135 -17.88 -20.13 -3.12
N PRO A 136 -18.89 -19.34 -3.51
CA PRO A 136 -19.83 -19.74 -4.57
C PRO A 136 -19.15 -19.83 -5.95
N TYR A 137 -18.15 -18.99 -6.23
CA TYR A 137 -17.38 -19.05 -7.47
C TYR A 137 -16.56 -20.35 -7.56
N GLN A 138 -15.88 -20.74 -6.47
CA GLN A 138 -15.14 -22.01 -6.40
C GLN A 138 -16.05 -23.22 -6.55
N GLN A 139 -17.28 -23.12 -6.03
CA GLN A 139 -18.32 -24.14 -6.18
C GLN A 139 -19.02 -24.11 -7.55
N ARG A 140 -18.61 -23.21 -8.47
CA ARG A 140 -19.19 -22.99 -9.80
C ARG A 140 -20.69 -22.66 -9.77
N GLN A 141 -21.16 -22.05 -8.68
CA GLN A 141 -22.55 -21.63 -8.52
C GLN A 141 -22.83 -20.28 -9.18
N ILE A 142 -21.79 -19.46 -9.37
CA ILE A 142 -21.88 -18.12 -9.97
C ILE A 142 -20.80 -17.94 -11.03
N SER A 143 -21.03 -17.03 -11.98
CA SER A 143 -20.01 -16.64 -12.97
C SER A 143 -18.95 -15.72 -12.35
N LEU A 144 -17.86 -15.45 -13.09
CA LEU A 144 -16.81 -14.53 -12.64
C LEU A 144 -17.35 -13.09 -12.49
N GLU A 145 -18.22 -12.67 -13.41
CA GLU A 145 -18.85 -11.35 -13.41
C GLU A 145 -19.75 -11.17 -12.19
N GLU A 146 -20.53 -12.20 -11.87
CA GLU A 146 -21.40 -12.17 -10.69
C GLU A 146 -20.59 -12.25 -9.38
N ALA A 147 -19.48 -13.00 -9.37
CA ALA A 147 -18.54 -13.02 -8.25
C ALA A 147 -17.91 -11.63 -8.02
N TRP A 148 -17.56 -10.93 -9.11
CA TRP A 148 -17.06 -9.56 -9.02
C TRP A 148 -18.11 -8.61 -8.46
N GLU A 149 -19.35 -8.67 -8.95
CA GLU A 149 -20.44 -7.82 -8.48
C GLU A 149 -20.79 -8.05 -7.01
N ARG A 150 -20.81 -9.32 -6.56
CA ARG A 150 -21.01 -9.65 -5.14
C ARG A 150 -19.81 -9.25 -4.29
N GLY A 151 -18.58 -9.44 -4.78
CA GLY A 151 -17.35 -9.14 -4.05
C GLY A 151 -17.11 -7.64 -3.84
N GLN A 152 -17.55 -6.79 -4.77
CA GLN A 152 -17.41 -5.33 -4.60
C GLN A 152 -18.39 -4.73 -3.58
N LYS A 153 -19.53 -5.38 -3.29
CA LYS A 153 -20.58 -4.84 -2.40
C LYS A 153 -20.10 -4.60 -0.97
N PRO A 154 -19.46 -5.55 -0.28
CA PRO A 154 -18.93 -5.32 1.08
C PRO A 154 -17.89 -4.20 1.14
N ILE A 155 -17.03 -4.10 0.13
CA ILE A 155 -16.00 -3.05 0.04
C ILE A 155 -16.64 -1.67 -0.17
N ARG A 156 -17.65 -1.59 -1.06
CA ARG A 156 -18.43 -0.37 -1.27
C ARG A 156 -19.12 0.10 -0.01
N ARG A 157 -19.79 -0.83 0.69
CA ARG A 157 -20.47 -0.59 1.95
C ARG A 157 -19.50 -0.09 3.03
N PHE A 158 -18.30 -0.69 3.12
CA PHE A 158 -17.27 -0.20 4.03
C PHE A 158 -16.92 1.27 3.72
N MET A 159 -16.64 1.60 2.46
CA MET A 159 -16.29 2.97 2.06
C MET A 159 -17.40 3.97 2.36
N SER A 160 -18.66 3.64 2.05
CA SER A 160 -19.80 4.53 2.31
C SER A 160 -20.01 4.77 3.81
N LEU A 161 -19.95 3.72 4.63
CA LEU A 161 -20.08 3.83 6.09
C LEU A 161 -18.98 4.71 6.71
N GLN A 162 -17.74 4.60 6.23
CA GLN A 162 -16.66 5.47 6.70
C GLN A 162 -16.88 6.93 6.29
N ILE A 163 -17.36 7.19 5.07
CA ILE A 163 -17.68 8.55 4.62
C ILE A 163 -18.80 9.17 5.48
N GLU A 164 -19.87 8.42 5.74
CA GLU A 164 -20.98 8.86 6.60
C GLU A 164 -20.51 9.10 8.04
N ARG A 165 -19.71 8.19 8.61
CA ARG A 165 -19.20 8.31 9.98
C ARG A 165 -18.35 9.56 10.17
N CYS A 166 -17.52 9.87 9.20
CA CYS A 166 -16.62 11.02 9.24
C CYS A 166 -17.30 12.33 8.82
N ASP A 167 -18.62 12.33 8.60
CA ASP A 167 -19.41 13.49 8.19
C ASP A 167 -18.88 14.16 6.90
N ASN A 168 -18.45 13.32 5.96
CA ASN A 168 -17.79 13.75 4.71
C ASN A 168 -18.62 13.41 3.46
N ALA A 169 -19.95 13.35 3.59
CA ALA A 169 -20.86 13.07 2.47
C ALA A 169 -20.69 14.10 1.32
N GLU A 170 -20.30 15.33 1.66
CA GLU A 170 -19.94 16.40 0.72
C GLU A 170 -18.84 16.02 -0.27
N ASP A 171 -17.89 15.17 0.12
CA ASP A 171 -16.81 14.71 -0.76
C ASP A 171 -17.37 13.86 -1.91
N VAL A 172 -18.42 13.07 -1.66
CA VAL A 172 -19.10 12.29 -2.71
C VAL A 172 -19.82 13.22 -3.68
N TRP A 173 -20.54 14.21 -3.15
CA TRP A 173 -21.21 15.21 -3.97
C TRP A 173 -20.25 16.00 -4.85
N LEU A 174 -19.04 16.31 -4.36
CA LEU A 174 -18.01 16.95 -5.15
C LEU A 174 -17.70 16.14 -6.42
N PHE A 175 -17.39 14.85 -6.28
CA PHE A 175 -17.05 14.02 -7.43
C PHE A 175 -18.25 13.70 -8.32
N LEU A 176 -19.46 13.57 -7.75
CA LEU A 176 -20.69 13.39 -8.54
C LEU A 176 -20.93 14.55 -9.50
N ARG A 177 -20.66 15.79 -9.08
CA ARG A 177 -20.81 16.99 -9.93
C ARG A 177 -19.90 16.96 -11.17
N TYR A 178 -18.73 16.33 -11.08
CA TYR A 178 -17.78 16.20 -12.19
C TYR A 178 -17.97 14.90 -12.99
N ALA A 179 -18.72 13.93 -12.48
CA ALA A 179 -18.96 12.65 -13.13
C ALA A 179 -19.98 12.71 -14.27
N HIS A 180 -20.69 13.84 -14.44
CA HIS A 180 -21.70 14.07 -15.48
C HIS A 180 -22.68 12.90 -15.63
N LEU A 181 -23.20 12.41 -14.50
CA LEU A 181 -24.12 11.27 -14.51
C LEU A 181 -25.48 11.67 -15.10
N GLU A 182 -26.06 10.79 -15.89
CA GLU A 182 -27.41 10.97 -16.46
C GLU A 182 -28.50 10.90 -15.39
N LYS A 183 -28.24 10.16 -14.30
CA LYS A 183 -29.14 10.01 -13.15
C LYS A 183 -28.38 10.25 -11.85
N GLU A 184 -28.93 11.08 -10.98
CA GLU A 184 -28.40 11.28 -9.63
C GLU A 184 -28.66 10.03 -8.78
N PRO A 185 -27.63 9.49 -8.09
CA PRO A 185 -27.80 8.34 -7.22
C PRO A 185 -28.61 8.71 -5.97
N GLU A 186 -29.59 7.87 -5.61
CA GLU A 186 -30.41 8.07 -4.41
C GLU A 186 -29.76 7.45 -3.17
N THR A 187 -28.97 6.37 -3.37
CA THR A 187 -28.27 5.65 -2.31
C THR A 187 -26.78 5.54 -2.64
N TYR A 188 -25.93 5.38 -1.61
CA TYR A 188 -24.50 5.10 -1.78
C TYR A 188 -24.21 3.86 -2.64
N ASP A 189 -25.12 2.88 -2.65
CA ASP A 189 -25.03 1.70 -3.49
C ASP A 189 -25.13 2.00 -4.99
N ASP A 190 -25.72 3.13 -5.39
CA ASP A 190 -25.85 3.54 -6.79
C ASP A 190 -24.63 4.36 -7.27
N VAL A 191 -23.76 4.80 -6.35
CA VAL A 191 -22.61 5.67 -6.68
C VAL A 191 -21.53 4.87 -7.42
N PRO A 192 -21.14 5.23 -8.65
CA PRO A 192 -20.12 4.49 -9.38
C PRO A 192 -18.79 4.40 -8.61
N LEU A 193 -18.07 3.27 -8.70
CA LEU A 193 -16.77 3.10 -8.03
C LEU A 193 -15.75 4.19 -8.41
N GLN A 194 -15.83 4.69 -9.64
CA GLN A 194 -14.98 5.77 -10.15
C GLN A 194 -15.16 7.10 -9.38
N VAL A 195 -16.32 7.29 -8.73
CA VAL A 195 -16.64 8.44 -7.88
C VAL A 195 -16.39 8.09 -6.41
N LEU A 196 -16.85 6.91 -5.98
CA LEU A 196 -16.78 6.50 -4.57
C LEU A 196 -15.35 6.35 -4.06
N VAL A 197 -14.44 5.76 -4.85
CA VAL A 197 -13.04 5.52 -4.45
C VAL A 197 -12.29 6.84 -4.19
N PRO A 198 -12.22 7.82 -5.13
CA PRO A 198 -11.53 9.07 -4.86
C PRO A 198 -12.21 9.91 -3.76
N ALA A 199 -13.55 9.86 -3.65
CA ALA A 199 -14.27 10.51 -2.54
C ALA A 199 -13.88 9.90 -1.18
N PHE A 200 -13.82 8.57 -1.09
CA PHE A 200 -13.37 7.85 0.10
C PHE A 200 -11.93 8.23 0.47
N MET A 201 -11.01 8.20 -0.49
CA MET A 201 -9.62 8.58 -0.25
C MET A 201 -9.48 10.01 0.29
N LEU A 202 -10.27 10.95 -0.23
CA LEU A 202 -10.28 12.33 0.25
C LEU A 202 -10.81 12.43 1.69
N SER A 203 -11.91 11.75 1.99
CA SER A 203 -12.49 11.67 3.34
C SER A 203 -11.51 11.06 4.35
N GLU A 204 -10.83 9.97 3.99
CA GLU A 204 -9.82 9.33 4.84
C GLU A 204 -8.64 10.27 5.12
N LEU A 205 -8.17 11.01 4.11
CA LEU A 205 -7.11 12.00 4.28
C LEU A 205 -7.54 13.14 5.20
N LYS A 206 -8.72 13.75 4.95
CA LYS A 206 -9.26 14.83 5.80
C LYS A 206 -9.33 14.39 7.27
N THR A 207 -9.89 13.21 7.51
CA THR A 207 -10.00 12.63 8.85
C THR A 207 -8.63 12.36 9.48
N ALA A 208 -7.70 11.79 8.72
CA ALA A 208 -6.35 11.52 9.20
C ALA A 208 -5.57 12.79 9.58
N PHE A 209 -5.73 13.86 8.80
CA PHE A 209 -5.13 15.16 9.12
C PHE A 209 -5.75 15.79 10.37
N LEU A 210 -7.06 15.66 10.60
CA LEU A 210 -7.70 16.14 11.81
C LEU A 210 -7.18 15.41 13.06
N ILE A 211 -7.13 14.08 13.02
CA ILE A 211 -6.57 13.26 14.12
C ILE A 211 -5.08 13.59 14.31
N GLY A 212 -4.32 13.66 13.23
CA GLY A 212 -2.90 14.00 13.27
C GLY A 212 -2.65 15.39 13.87
N PHE A 213 -3.48 16.38 13.53
CA PHE A 213 -3.40 17.72 14.11
C PHE A 213 -3.68 17.71 15.61
N GLN A 214 -4.72 16.97 16.06
CA GLN A 214 -5.04 16.81 17.48
C GLN A 214 -3.87 16.18 18.26
N ILE A 215 -3.19 15.19 17.68
CA ILE A 215 -1.97 14.60 18.23
C ILE A 215 -0.81 15.61 18.26
N PHE A 216 -0.71 16.48 17.26
CA PHE A 216 0.40 17.43 17.12
C PHE A 216 0.36 18.56 18.15
N LEU A 217 -0.83 19.02 18.54
CA LEU A 217 -1.05 20.15 19.44
C LEU A 217 -0.23 20.12 20.76
N PRO A 218 -0.26 19.05 21.58
CA PRO A 218 0.51 19.02 22.82
C PRO A 218 2.03 19.15 22.60
N PHE A 219 2.55 18.57 21.53
CA PHE A 219 3.98 18.65 21.19
C PHE A 219 4.38 20.04 20.70
N LEU A 220 3.49 20.70 19.95
CA LEU A 220 3.68 22.08 19.51
C LEU A 220 3.79 23.02 20.71
N ILE A 221 2.94 22.84 21.72
CA ILE A 221 2.99 23.63 22.96
C ILE A 221 4.35 23.49 23.64
N ILE A 222 4.89 22.26 23.73
CA ILE A 222 6.23 22.03 24.28
C ILE A 222 7.29 22.77 23.46
N ASP A 223 7.25 22.70 22.13
CA ASP A 223 8.20 23.40 21.27
C ASP A 223 8.16 24.91 21.47
N MET A 224 6.97 25.50 21.56
CA MET A 224 6.82 26.94 21.80
C MET A 224 7.38 27.34 23.17
N VAL A 225 7.05 26.58 24.22
CA VAL A 225 7.54 26.86 25.58
C VAL A 225 9.06 26.75 25.64
N VAL A 226 9.64 25.65 25.15
CA VAL A 226 11.10 25.46 25.15
C VAL A 226 11.82 26.53 24.33
N SER A 227 11.25 26.91 23.17
CA SER A 227 11.81 27.99 22.34
C SER A 227 11.85 29.33 23.08
N THR A 228 10.77 29.70 23.77
CA THR A 228 10.74 30.97 24.55
C THR A 228 11.78 30.97 25.66
N VAL A 229 11.96 29.85 26.37
CA VAL A 229 12.98 29.71 27.44
C VAL A 229 14.40 29.81 26.87
N LEU A 230 14.70 29.14 25.76
CA LEU A 230 16.02 29.19 25.12
C LEU A 230 16.38 30.60 24.64
N VAL A 231 15.41 31.31 24.05
CA VAL A 231 15.57 32.71 23.64
C VAL A 231 15.84 33.60 24.85
N SER A 232 15.13 33.40 25.96
CA SER A 232 15.38 34.14 27.22
C SER A 232 16.77 33.87 27.82
N MET A 233 17.33 32.68 27.62
CA MET A 233 18.70 32.36 28.03
C MET A 233 19.77 32.92 27.08
N GLY A 234 19.38 33.50 25.95
CA GLY A 234 20.31 34.03 24.93
C GLY A 234 20.90 32.95 24.00
N MET A 235 20.40 31.71 24.05
CA MET A 235 20.89 30.62 23.20
C MET A 235 20.15 30.60 21.85
N LEU A 236 20.52 31.50 20.94
CA LEU A 236 19.89 31.63 19.61
C LEU A 236 20.39 30.60 18.58
N MET A 237 21.59 30.04 18.77
CA MET A 237 22.21 29.12 17.81
C MET A 237 21.77 27.65 17.97
N MET A 238 21.19 27.27 19.10
CA MET A 238 20.75 25.90 19.33
C MET A 238 19.32 25.72 18.81
N PRO A 239 19.07 24.77 17.88
CA PRO A 239 17.71 24.48 17.43
C PRO A 239 16.83 24.05 18.62
N PRO A 240 15.72 24.73 18.91
CA PRO A 240 14.87 24.41 20.06
C PRO A 240 14.33 22.97 20.06
N VAL A 241 14.16 22.38 18.88
CA VAL A 241 13.69 21.00 18.67
C VAL A 241 14.61 19.98 19.35
N LEU A 242 15.93 20.21 19.39
CA LEU A 242 16.87 19.29 20.03
C LEU A 242 16.69 19.26 21.54
N VAL A 243 16.31 20.39 22.13
CA VAL A 243 16.08 20.52 23.58
C VAL A 243 14.69 20.02 23.95
N SER A 244 13.68 20.23 23.10
CA SER A 244 12.30 19.78 23.37
C SER A 244 12.10 18.28 23.17
N LEU A 245 12.86 17.63 22.28
CA LEU A 245 12.75 16.20 21.97
C LEU A 245 12.71 15.28 23.21
N PRO A 246 13.66 15.34 24.16
CA PRO A 246 13.62 14.48 25.35
C PRO A 246 12.35 14.68 26.19
N PHE A 247 11.85 15.92 26.30
CA PHE A 247 10.59 16.20 27.01
C PHE A 247 9.37 15.64 26.29
N LYS A 248 9.33 15.74 24.95
CA LYS A 248 8.27 15.14 24.14
C LYS A 248 8.23 13.62 24.28
N LEU A 249 9.39 12.97 24.19
CA LEU A 249 9.48 11.52 24.35
C LEU A 249 9.07 11.09 25.76
N LEU A 250 9.51 11.82 26.79
CA LEU A 250 9.12 11.55 28.16
C LEU A 250 7.60 11.66 28.34
N LEU A 251 6.98 12.76 27.88
CA LEU A 251 5.53 12.93 27.94
C LEU A 251 4.81 11.79 27.19
N PHE A 252 5.26 11.47 25.98
CA PHE A 252 4.63 10.44 25.17
C PHE A 252 4.68 9.06 25.82
N VAL A 253 5.80 8.70 26.46
CA VAL A 253 5.92 7.42 27.18
C VAL A 253 5.09 7.43 28.47
N LEU A 254 5.09 8.54 29.23
CA LEU A 254 4.33 8.65 30.47
C LEU A 254 2.81 8.55 30.28
N LEU A 255 2.31 9.02 29.14
CA LEU A 255 0.90 8.96 28.78
C LEU A 255 0.50 7.64 28.08
N ASP A 256 1.43 6.71 27.90
CA ASP A 256 1.24 5.54 27.04
C ASP A 256 0.71 5.93 25.64
N GLY A 257 1.42 6.86 24.99
CA GLY A 257 0.95 7.53 23.79
C GLY A 257 0.73 6.59 22.59
N TRP A 258 1.43 5.45 22.51
CA TRP A 258 1.15 4.44 21.49
C TRP A 258 -0.23 3.82 21.67
N HIS A 259 -0.60 3.47 22.91
CA HIS A 259 -1.93 2.97 23.23
C HIS A 259 -3.00 4.01 22.91
N LEU A 260 -2.80 5.26 23.31
CA LEU A 260 -3.75 6.35 23.05
C LEU A 260 -3.96 6.60 21.54
N VAL A 261 -2.89 6.65 20.76
CA VAL A 261 -3.00 6.92 19.31
C VAL A 261 -3.67 5.76 18.58
N VAL A 262 -3.31 4.51 18.92
CA VAL A 262 -3.99 3.34 18.34
C VAL A 262 -5.45 3.28 18.79
N GLY A 263 -5.75 3.60 20.05
CA GLY A 263 -7.12 3.70 20.57
C GLY A 263 -7.97 4.70 19.79
N MET A 264 -7.47 5.93 19.61
CA MET A 264 -8.15 6.96 18.80
C MET A 264 -8.38 6.51 17.35
N LEU A 265 -7.42 5.80 16.76
CA LEU A 265 -7.59 5.22 15.42
C LEU A 265 -8.70 4.17 15.39
N MET A 266 -8.76 3.28 16.39
CA MET A 266 -9.78 2.22 16.44
C MET A 266 -11.18 2.78 16.69
N GLU A 267 -11.32 3.77 17.55
CA GLU A 267 -12.60 4.47 17.79
C GLU A 267 -13.09 5.26 16.56
N SER A 268 -12.16 5.67 15.70
CA SER A 268 -12.46 6.38 14.45
C SER A 268 -13.11 5.47 13.40
N PHE A 269 -12.89 4.15 13.46
CA PHE A 269 -13.51 3.19 12.54
C PHE A 269 -14.83 2.66 13.13
N GLN A 270 -15.89 2.61 12.31
CA GLN A 270 -17.08 1.83 12.67
C GLN A 270 -16.81 0.33 12.54
N PRO A 271 -17.15 -0.49 13.55
CA PRO A 271 -17.27 -1.92 13.35
C PRO A 271 -18.48 -2.21 12.47
N ILE A 272 -18.29 -3.01 11.41
CA ILE A 272 -19.39 -3.65 10.70
C ILE A 272 -19.77 -4.87 11.55
N THR A 273 -20.60 -4.64 12.56
CA THR A 273 -21.23 -5.70 13.38
C THR A 273 -22.73 -5.53 13.37
#